data_AF-A0A2N3AT03-F1
#
_entry.id   AF-A0A2N3AT03-F1
#
_cell.length_a   1.000
_cell.length_b   1.000
_cell.length_c   1.000
_cell.angle_alpha   90.00
_cell.angle_beta   90.00
_cell.angle_gamma   90.00
#
_symmetry.space_group_name_H-M   'P 1'
#
loop_
_entity.id
_entity.type
_entity.pdbx_description
1 polymer ?
#
loop_
_entity_poly.entity_id
_entity_poly.type
_entity_poly.pdbx_seq_one_letter_code
_entity_poly.pdbx_strand_id
1 'polypeptide(L)'
;IRSAFFLAYDEDNCEYMALDGSVKAALESGREVVSASFIIPYPPGFPILVPGQVISREILAFMRALDVSEIHGYRPDLGLRVFTDDALTRHAAGAAR
;
A
#
# COMPACT_ATOMS: atom_id res chain seq x y z
N ILE A 1 -4.67 14.59 11.06
CA ILE A 1 -3.19 14.67 10.88
C ILE A 1 -2.63 13.24 10.93
N ARG A 2 -1.92 12.79 9.88
CA ARG A 2 -1.08 11.55 9.79
C ARG A 2 -1.62 10.24 10.38
N SER A 3 -2.93 10.04 10.54
CA SER A 3 -3.50 8.87 11.21
C SER A 3 -3.06 7.55 10.59
N ALA A 4 -3.07 7.45 9.26
CA ALA A 4 -2.60 6.26 8.55
C ALA A 4 -1.11 5.95 8.84
N PHE A 5 -0.26 6.98 8.90
CA PHE A 5 1.16 6.78 9.24
C PHE A 5 1.34 6.15 10.63
N PHE A 6 0.54 6.57 11.63
CA PHE A 6 0.59 5.98 12.97
C PHE A 6 -0.11 4.61 13.05
N LEU A 7 -1.21 4.42 12.31
CA LEU A 7 -1.93 3.15 12.23
C LEU A 7 -1.02 2.02 11.74
N ALA A 8 -0.10 2.34 10.83
CA ALA A 8 0.86 1.41 10.26
C ALA A 8 1.95 0.92 11.25
N TYR A 9 2.09 1.53 12.44
CA TYR A 9 3.07 1.08 13.44
C TYR A 9 2.69 -0.23 14.11
N ASP A 10 1.39 -0.52 14.19
CA ASP A 10 0.89 -1.78 14.70
C ASP A 10 0.84 -2.78 13.54
N GLU A 11 1.66 -3.83 13.64
CA GLU A 11 1.83 -4.83 12.59
C GLU A 11 0.55 -5.61 12.31
N ASP A 12 -0.33 -5.79 13.31
CA ASP A 12 -1.61 -6.49 13.16
C ASP A 12 -2.59 -5.71 12.27
N ASN A 13 -2.35 -4.41 12.06
CA ASN A 13 -3.13 -3.60 11.12
C ASN A 13 -2.69 -3.75 9.67
N CYS A 14 -1.61 -4.48 9.41
CA CYS A 14 -0.98 -4.55 8.10
C CYS A 14 -0.85 -5.98 7.59
N GLU A 15 -0.89 -6.12 6.28
CA GLU A 15 -0.57 -7.37 5.60
C GLU A 15 0.32 -7.08 4.39
N TYR A 16 0.88 -8.15 3.82
CA TYR A 16 1.67 -8.08 2.61
C TYR A 16 0.92 -8.67 1.44
N MET A 17 0.99 -7.98 0.30
CA MET A 17 0.35 -8.42 -0.93
C MET A 17 1.30 -8.34 -2.11
N ALA A 18 1.45 -9.45 -2.84
CA ALA A 18 2.32 -9.55 -4.00
C ALA A 18 1.79 -8.67 -5.16
N LEU A 19 2.70 -7.90 -5.78
CA LEU A 19 2.39 -6.91 -6.83
C LEU A 19 1.65 -7.53 -8.03
N ASP A 20 2.12 -8.70 -8.48
CA ASP A 20 1.59 -9.39 -9.66
C ASP A 20 0.59 -10.51 -9.32
N GLY A 21 0.24 -10.65 -8.04
CA GLY A 21 -0.68 -11.68 -7.56
C GLY A 21 -1.81 -11.07 -6.76
N SER A 22 -1.69 -11.11 -5.44
CA SER A 22 -2.81 -10.82 -4.54
C SER A 22 -3.30 -9.38 -4.62
N VAL A 23 -2.43 -8.38 -4.85
CA VAL A 23 -2.89 -6.98 -5.01
C VAL A 23 -3.80 -6.85 -6.23
N LYS A 24 -3.37 -7.39 -7.37
CA LYS A 24 -4.15 -7.33 -8.61
C LYS A 24 -5.50 -8.04 -8.45
N ALA A 25 -5.50 -9.23 -7.86
CA ALA A 25 -6.72 -9.99 -7.62
C ALA A 25 -7.70 -9.24 -6.70
N ALA A 26 -7.20 -8.59 -5.65
CA ALA A 26 -8.02 -7.77 -4.76
C ALA A 26 -8.65 -6.56 -5.50
N LEU A 27 -7.88 -5.85 -6.31
CA LEU A 27 -8.42 -4.75 -7.12
C LEU A 27 -9.44 -5.24 -8.16
N GLU A 28 -9.29 -6.47 -8.67
CA GLU A 28 -10.25 -7.10 -9.59
C GLU A 28 -11.52 -7.56 -8.89
N SER A 29 -11.45 -7.98 -7.61
CA SER A 29 -12.62 -8.29 -6.80
C SER A 29 -13.35 -7.05 -6.24
N GLY A 30 -12.84 -5.84 -6.52
CA GLY A 30 -13.41 -4.58 -6.04
C GLY A 30 -13.01 -4.22 -4.61
N ARG A 31 -12.01 -4.89 -4.03
CA ARG A 31 -11.45 -4.53 -2.72
C ARG A 31 -10.64 -3.24 -2.86
N GLU A 32 -10.90 -2.27 -1.99
CA GLU A 32 -10.06 -1.10 -1.85
C GLU A 32 -8.77 -1.49 -1.11
N VAL A 33 -7.63 -1.33 -1.77
CA VAL A 33 -6.33 -1.65 -1.17
C VAL A 33 -5.63 -0.35 -0.81
N VAL A 34 -5.29 -0.17 0.47
CA VAL A 34 -4.70 1.08 0.98
C VAL A 34 -3.26 0.83 1.42
N SER A 35 -2.32 1.62 0.88
CA SER A 35 -0.91 1.49 1.25
C SER A 35 -0.70 1.80 2.73
N ALA A 36 0.08 0.95 3.41
CA ALA A 36 0.51 1.19 4.80
C ALA A 36 1.96 1.70 4.88
N SER A 37 2.62 1.92 3.74
CA SER A 37 4.01 2.34 3.67
C SER A 37 4.23 3.38 2.57
N PHE A 38 5.37 4.06 2.63
CA PHE A 38 5.85 4.82 1.50
C PHE A 38 6.45 3.86 0.48
N ILE A 39 6.08 4.01 -0.79
CA ILE A 39 6.75 3.31 -1.90
C ILE A 39 7.54 4.33 -2.69
N ILE A 40 8.86 4.15 -2.74
CA ILE A 40 9.79 5.13 -3.32
C ILE A 40 10.79 4.38 -4.22
N PRO A 41 10.60 4.41 -5.55
CA PRO A 41 11.52 3.81 -6.51
C PRO A 41 12.76 4.67 -6.72
N TYR A 42 13.93 4.05 -6.87
CA TYR A 42 15.20 4.72 -7.16
C TYR A 42 15.91 4.14 -8.39
N PRO A 43 16.51 5.00 -9.23
CA PRO A 43 16.20 6.43 -9.42
C PRO A 43 14.75 6.61 -9.95
N PRO A 44 14.04 7.74 -9.70
CA PRO A 44 14.54 9.05 -9.26
C PRO A 44 14.39 9.38 -7.76
N GLY A 45 13.73 8.54 -6.96
CA GLY A 45 13.67 8.70 -5.50
C GLY A 45 12.52 9.54 -4.95
N PHE A 46 11.44 9.76 -5.71
CA PHE A 46 10.23 10.40 -5.20
C PHE A 46 9.14 9.37 -4.82
N PRO A 47 8.30 9.67 -3.82
CA PRO A 47 7.24 8.76 -3.41
C PRO A 47 6.12 8.67 -4.44
N ILE A 48 5.71 7.45 -4.76
CA ILE A 48 4.58 7.16 -5.65
C ILE A 48 3.32 6.71 -4.87
N LEU A 49 3.53 6.17 -3.67
CA LEU A 49 2.49 5.85 -2.71
C LEU A 49 2.92 6.37 -1.34
N VAL A 50 1.93 6.85 -0.58
CA VAL A 50 2.09 7.23 0.82
C VAL A 50 1.11 6.42 1.69
N PRO A 51 1.38 6.27 3.01
CA PRO A 51 0.45 5.62 3.92
C PRO A 51 -0.94 6.27 3.89
N GLY A 52 -1.98 5.47 3.70
CA GLY A 52 -3.37 5.92 3.58
C GLY A 52 -3.82 6.20 2.15
N GLN A 53 -2.94 6.10 1.16
CA GLN A 53 -3.32 6.25 -0.25
C GLN A 53 -3.89 4.94 -0.79
N VAL A 54 -5.03 5.04 -1.49
CA VAL A 54 -5.64 3.94 -2.22
C VAL A 54 -4.76 3.58 -3.43
N ILE A 55 -4.49 2.29 -3.59
CA ILE A 55 -3.73 1.73 -4.71
C ILE A 55 -4.67 1.56 -5.90
N SER A 56 -4.27 2.09 -7.05
CA SER A 56 -5.01 1.95 -8.31
C SER A 56 -4.27 1.10 -9.33
N ARG A 57 -4.98 0.65 -10.38
CA ARG A 57 -4.38 -0.12 -11.48
C ARG A 57 -3.30 0.67 -12.21
N GLU A 58 -3.50 1.97 -12.35
CA GLU A 58 -2.56 2.91 -12.99
C GLU A 58 -1.28 3.03 -12.17
N ILE A 59 -1.37 3.09 -10.84
CA ILE A 59 -0.18 3.10 -9.96
C ILE A 59 0.61 1.81 -10.11
N LEU A 60 -0.06 0.65 -10.13
CA LEU A 60 0.61 -0.64 -10.34
C LEU A 60 1.26 -0.75 -11.73
N ALA A 61 0.59 -0.23 -12.77
CA ALA A 61 1.16 -0.16 -14.10
C ALA A 61 2.37 0.76 -14.15
N PHE A 62 2.31 1.92 -13.51
CA PHE A 62 3.42 2.85 -13.39
C PHE A 62 4.62 2.21 -12.68
N MET A 63 4.40 1.55 -11.53
CA MET A 63 5.44 0.81 -10.81
C MET A 63 6.18 -0.22 -11.67
N ARG A 64 5.45 -0.95 -12.52
CA ARG A 64 6.02 -1.96 -13.42
C ARG A 64 6.77 -1.38 -14.61
N ALA A 65 6.41 -0.17 -15.03
CA ALA A 65 7.02 0.51 -16.17
C ALA A 65 8.30 1.28 -15.79
N LEU A 66 8.56 1.47 -14.49
CA LEU A 66 9.76 2.15 -14.02
C LEU A 66 10.98 1.23 -14.13
N ASP A 67 12.01 1.70 -14.82
CA ASP A 67 13.34 1.10 -14.79
C ASP A 67 14.09 1.63 -13.56
N VAL A 68 14.01 0.87 -12.47
CA VAL A 68 14.56 1.24 -11.14
C VAL A 68 15.49 0.14 -10.64
N SER A 69 16.58 0.53 -9.98
CA SER A 69 17.50 -0.42 -9.36
C SER A 69 16.97 -0.95 -8.03
N GLU A 70 16.14 -0.19 -7.34
CA GLU A 70 15.55 -0.57 -6.05
C GLU A 70 14.23 0.16 -5.77
N ILE A 71 13.43 -0.40 -4.85
CA ILE A 71 12.17 0.18 -4.40
C ILE A 71 12.11 0.13 -2.89
N HIS A 72 12.20 1.30 -2.24
CA HIS A 72 11.98 1.40 -0.80
C HIS A 72 10.51 1.16 -0.47
N GLY A 73 10.26 0.43 0.63
CA GLY A 73 8.92 0.06 1.09
C GLY A 73 8.29 -1.13 0.37
N TYR A 74 8.96 -1.69 -0.64
CA TYR A 74 8.57 -2.92 -1.31
C TYR A 74 9.49 -4.08 -0.90
N ARG A 75 8.91 -5.25 -0.70
CA ARG A 75 9.64 -6.48 -0.38
C ARG A 75 9.47 -7.50 -1.51
N PRO A 76 10.50 -7.88 -2.26
CA PRO A 76 10.34 -8.82 -3.37
C PRO A 76 9.76 -10.19 -2.97
N ASP A 77 10.01 -10.60 -1.73
CA ASP A 77 9.57 -11.86 -1.14
C ASP A 77 8.15 -11.83 -0.56
N LEU A 78 7.63 -10.64 -0.24
CA LEU A 78 6.33 -10.48 0.45
C LEU A 78 5.34 -9.61 -0.35
N GLY A 79 5.83 -8.55 -0.95
CA GLY A 79 5.10 -7.59 -1.77
C GLY A 79 4.97 -6.21 -1.13
N LEU A 80 3.85 -5.55 -1.41
CA LEU A 80 3.47 -4.25 -0.85
C LEU A 80 2.87 -4.44 0.54
N ARG A 81 3.26 -3.59 1.49
CA ARG A 81 2.64 -3.52 2.81
C ARG A 81 1.39 -2.63 2.75
N VAL A 82 0.24 -3.21 3.05
CA VAL A 82 -1.10 -2.57 2.95
C VAL A 82 -1.85 -2.72 4.27
N PHE A 83 -2.89 -1.92 4.47
CA PHE A 83 -3.78 -2.10 5.62
C PHE A 83 -4.73 -3.27 5.43
N THR A 84 -5.04 -3.96 6.53
CA THR A 84 -6.11 -4.96 6.56
C THR A 84 -7.49 -4.28 6.51
N ASP A 85 -8.50 -4.98 5.98
CA ASP A 85 -9.87 -4.44 5.91
C ASP A 85 -10.45 -4.16 7.30
N ASP A 86 -10.07 -4.97 8.30
CA ASP A 86 -10.45 -4.76 9.69
C ASP A 86 -9.85 -3.45 10.24
N ALA A 87 -8.56 -3.19 10.00
CA ALA A 87 -7.93 -1.95 10.43
C ALA A 87 -8.58 -0.72 9.78
N LEU A 88 -8.89 -0.79 8.48
CA LEU A 88 -9.59 0.28 7.77
C LEU A 88 -11.01 0.50 8.33
N THR A 89 -11.75 -0.58 8.58
CA THR A 89 -13.10 -0.54 9.14
C THR A 89 -13.10 0.10 10.53
N ARG A 90 -12.21 -0.35 11.43
CA ARG A 90 -12.04 0.24 12.77
C ARG A 90 -11.64 1.71 12.70
N HIS A 91 -10.74 2.07 11.79
CA HIS A 91 -10.31 3.45 11.62
C HIS A 91 -11.47 4.36 11.16
N ALA A 92 -12.24 3.92 10.17
CA ALA A 92 -13.41 4.65 9.66
C ALA A 92 -14.49 4.82 10.74
N ALA A 93 -14.79 3.76 11.50
CA ALA A 93 -15.75 3.80 12.60
C ALA A 93 -15.34 4.74 13.75
N GLY A 94 -14.03 4.84 14.01
CA GLY A 94 -13.47 5.77 14.99
C GLY A 94 -13.45 7.23 14.51
N ALA A 95 -13.31 7.47 13.21
CA ALA A 95 -13.34 8.81 12.61
C ALA A 95 -14.76 9.41 12.49
N ALA A 96 -15.80 8.57 12.51
CA ALA A 96 -17.20 8.99 12.46
C ALA A 96 -17.79 9.36 13.83
N ARG A 97 -16.98 9.33 14.89
CA ARG A 97 -17.34 9.75 16.26
C ARG A 97 -16.70 11.09 16.59
#